data_AF-A0A946QUU9-F1
#
_entry.id   AF-A0A946QUU9-F1
#
_cell.length_a   1.000
_cell.length_b   1.000
_cell.length_c   1.000
_cell.angle_alpha   90.00
_cell.angle_beta   90.00
_cell.angle_gamma   90.00
#
_symmetry.space_group_name_H-M   'P 1'
#
loop_
_entity.id
_entity.type
_entity.pdbx_description
1 polymer ?
#
loop_
_entity_poly.entity_id
_entity_poly.type
_entity_poly.pdbx_seq_one_letter_code
_entity_poly.pdbx_strand_id
1 'polypeptide(L)'
;MAQKTKLVTKLLIIFGLVVFVVSCLTPATKESYLGKFENFVERVEQNHKSYNKKDWLWADSQFEKYSKIWYSKFKGEYTIKDQLKIKSLILEYNSLKDDKDFGEALRELFNDDVKDIHEKIEEYIEKEMDEDLEKLFEGAEEIGDSAVKVLEDIIDKIERKL
;
A
#
# COMPACT_ATOMS: atom_id res chain seq x y z
N MET A 1 5.56 41.60 29.59
CA MET A 1 4.74 41.35 28.38
C MET A 1 5.55 40.97 27.14
N ALA A 2 6.67 41.64 26.83
CA ALA A 2 7.45 41.42 25.59
C ALA A 2 8.09 40.01 25.40
N GLN A 3 8.34 39.26 26.48
CA GLN A 3 8.94 37.92 26.40
C GLN A 3 7.91 36.84 26.03
N LYS A 4 6.67 36.97 26.49
CA LYS A 4 5.56 36.07 26.14
C LYS A 4 5.17 36.23 24.68
N THR A 5 5.13 37.46 24.15
CA THR A 5 4.85 37.72 22.73
C THR A 5 5.93 37.14 21.82
N LYS A 6 7.23 37.29 22.15
CA LYS A 6 8.32 36.66 21.39
C LYS A 6 8.27 35.12 21.39
N LEU A 7 7.84 34.51 22.50
CA LEU A 7 7.68 33.05 22.61
C LEU A 7 6.51 32.55 21.76
N VAL A 8 5.35 33.24 21.81
CA VAL A 8 4.17 32.92 21.00
C VAL A 8 4.46 33.09 19.51
N THR A 9 5.18 34.14 19.10
CA THR A 9 5.59 34.33 17.70
C THR A 9 6.53 33.22 17.23
N LYS A 10 7.50 32.78 18.06
CA LYS A 10 8.37 31.64 17.72
C LYS A 10 7.59 30.33 17.59
N LEU A 11 6.64 30.06 18.48
CA LEU A 11 5.78 28.88 18.40
C LEU A 11 4.90 28.89 17.14
N LEU A 12 4.37 30.04 16.75
CA LEU A 12 3.59 30.18 15.51
C LEU A 12 4.44 29.94 14.26
N ILE A 13 5.69 30.39 14.24
CA ILE A 13 6.62 30.14 13.13
C ILE A 13 6.96 28.65 13.04
N ILE A 14 7.27 28.00 14.17
CA ILE A 14 7.56 26.56 14.21
C ILE A 14 6.33 25.75 13.80
N PHE A 15 5.15 26.10 14.29
CA PHE A 15 3.89 25.45 13.91
C PHE A 15 3.59 25.62 12.42
N GLY A 16 3.78 26.83 11.86
CA GLY A 16 3.64 27.07 10.43
C GLY A 16 4.61 26.24 9.58
N LEU A 17 5.86 26.09 10.03
CA LEU A 17 6.88 25.26 9.38
C LEU A 17 6.49 23.77 9.42
N VAL A 18 5.97 23.28 10.54
CA VAL A 18 5.49 21.90 10.68
C VAL A 18 4.31 21.65 9.75
N VAL A 19 3.32 22.54 9.71
CA VAL A 19 2.15 22.41 8.80
C VAL A 19 2.57 22.42 7.33
N PHE A 20 3.53 23.28 6.96
CA PHE A 20 4.04 23.37 5.60
C PHE A 20 4.79 22.10 5.15
N VAL A 21 5.63 21.54 6.03
CA VAL A 21 6.37 20.29 5.75
C VAL A 21 5.43 19.09 5.66
N VAL A 22 4.42 19.02 6.53
CA VAL A 22 3.43 17.93 6.52
C VAL A 22 2.60 17.95 5.23
N SER A 23 2.31 19.13 4.68
CA SER A 23 1.55 19.28 3.44
C SER A 23 2.30 18.76 2.19
N CYS A 24 3.63 18.87 2.14
CA CYS A 24 4.45 18.26 1.08
C CYS A 24 4.58 16.72 1.22
N LEU A 25 4.49 16.21 2.45
CA LEU A 25 4.63 14.78 2.73
C LEU A 25 3.34 14.02 2.37
N THR A 26 2.17 14.60 2.61
CA THR A 26 0.89 13.99 2.26
C THR A 26 0.63 14.01 0.74
N PRO A 27 0.21 12.90 0.11
CA PRO A 27 -0.17 12.90 -1.29
C PRO A 27 -1.38 13.81 -1.54
N ALA A 28 -1.30 14.62 -2.60
CA ALA A 28 -2.37 15.52 -3.02
C ALA A 28 -3.37 14.85 -3.97
N THR A 29 -2.91 13.88 -4.78
CA THR A 29 -3.72 13.14 -5.76
C THR A 29 -3.54 11.62 -5.58
N LYS A 30 -4.47 10.83 -6.15
CA LYS A 30 -4.38 9.37 -6.20
C LYS A 30 -3.07 8.89 -6.82
N GLU A 31 -2.65 9.47 -7.94
CA GLU A 31 -1.44 9.08 -8.67
C GLU A 31 -0.19 9.38 -7.84
N SER A 32 -0.15 10.54 -7.17
CA SER A 32 0.93 10.86 -6.24
C SER A 32 0.99 9.91 -5.06
N TYR A 33 -0.15 9.43 -4.58
CA TYR A 33 -0.21 8.42 -3.51
C TYR A 33 0.37 7.09 -3.98
N LEU A 34 -0.11 6.57 -5.12
CA LEU A 34 0.33 5.29 -5.67
C LEU A 34 1.84 5.29 -5.93
N GLY A 35 2.34 6.33 -6.61
CA GLY A 35 3.78 6.45 -6.87
C GLY A 35 4.60 6.57 -5.58
N LYS A 36 4.13 7.28 -4.55
CA LYS A 36 4.82 7.35 -3.26
C LYS A 36 4.83 6.02 -2.52
N PHE A 37 3.75 5.25 -2.61
CA PHE A 37 3.67 3.94 -1.98
C PHE A 37 4.64 2.95 -2.65
N GLU A 38 4.64 2.90 -3.98
CA GLU A 38 5.60 2.10 -4.76
C GLU A 38 7.05 2.44 -4.42
N ASN A 39 7.42 3.73 -4.48
CA ASN A 39 8.77 4.19 -4.09
C ASN A 39 9.14 3.85 -2.63
N PHE A 40 8.15 3.73 -1.73
CA PHE A 40 8.39 3.31 -0.36
C PHE A 40 8.69 1.82 -0.29
N VAL A 41 7.90 0.97 -0.95
CA VAL A 41 8.12 -0.48 -0.96
C VAL A 41 9.44 -0.84 -1.64
N GLU A 42 9.75 -0.25 -2.80
CA GLU A 42 11.05 -0.42 -3.48
C GLU A 42 12.24 -0.06 -2.57
N ARG A 43 12.10 1.02 -1.78
CA ARG A 43 13.13 1.41 -0.81
C ARG A 43 13.29 0.36 0.28
N VAL A 44 12.19 -0.21 0.78
CA VAL A 44 12.25 -1.29 1.77
C VAL A 44 12.93 -2.50 1.14
N GLU A 45 12.52 -2.93 -0.05
CA GLU A 45 13.10 -4.04 -0.81
C GLU A 45 14.62 -3.91 -0.99
N GLN A 46 15.10 -2.71 -1.31
CA GLN A 46 16.54 -2.47 -1.50
C GLN A 46 17.35 -2.53 -0.20
N ASN A 47 16.72 -2.30 0.96
CA ASN A 47 17.43 -2.04 2.21
C ASN A 47 17.07 -3.00 3.37
N HIS A 48 15.99 -3.77 3.28
CA HIS A 48 15.41 -4.55 4.38
C HIS A 48 16.40 -5.53 5.02
N LYS A 49 17.32 -6.10 4.24
CA LYS A 49 18.39 -7.00 4.73
C LYS A 49 19.35 -6.34 5.72
N SER A 50 19.42 -5.01 5.71
CA SER A 50 20.25 -4.21 6.61
C SER A 50 19.46 -3.51 7.72
N TYR A 51 18.13 -3.64 7.73
CA TYR A 51 17.28 -2.96 8.70
C TYR A 51 17.48 -3.52 10.09
N ASN A 52 17.69 -2.60 11.04
CA ASN A 52 17.60 -2.91 12.45
C ASN A 52 16.17 -2.64 12.97
N LYS A 53 15.94 -2.91 14.26
CA LYS A 53 14.62 -2.71 14.89
C LYS A 53 14.04 -1.30 14.70
N LYS A 54 14.86 -0.25 14.74
CA LYS A 54 14.37 1.14 14.58
C LYS A 54 13.94 1.40 13.14
N ASP A 55 14.65 0.83 12.17
CA ASP A 55 14.31 0.97 10.75
C ASP A 55 12.98 0.28 10.45
N TRP A 56 12.76 -0.92 11.01
CA TRP A 56 11.48 -1.61 10.93
C TRP A 56 10.33 -0.84 11.59
N LEU A 57 10.55 -0.27 12.78
CA LEU A 57 9.53 0.58 13.43
C LEU A 57 9.16 1.80 12.57
N TRP A 58 10.13 2.41 11.89
CA TRP A 58 9.87 3.50 10.97
C TRP A 58 9.12 3.02 9.72
N ALA A 59 9.53 1.89 9.14
CA ALA A 59 8.93 1.30 7.97
C ALA A 59 7.46 0.92 8.24
N ASP A 60 7.17 0.25 9.36
CA ASP A 60 5.83 -0.12 9.78
C ASP A 60 4.94 1.12 9.96
N SER A 61 5.48 2.21 10.53
CA SER A 61 4.75 3.46 10.67
C SER A 61 4.45 4.15 9.33
N GLN A 62 5.35 4.06 8.34
CA GLN A 62 5.04 4.57 7.00
C GLN A 62 4.05 3.66 6.28
N PHE A 63 4.22 2.35 6.39
CA PHE A 63 3.32 1.37 5.81
C PHE A 63 1.88 1.57 6.26
N GLU A 64 1.63 1.77 7.56
CA GLU A 64 0.28 2.05 8.08
C GLU A 64 -0.33 3.33 7.47
N LYS A 65 0.49 4.37 7.23
CA LYS A 65 0.01 5.59 6.56
C LYS A 65 -0.41 5.30 5.13
N TYR A 66 0.36 4.51 4.39
CA TYR A 66 0.03 4.15 3.02
C TYR A 66 -1.21 3.24 2.97
N SER A 67 -1.17 2.12 3.69
CA SER A 67 -2.18 1.05 3.59
C SER A 67 -3.53 1.39 4.22
N LYS A 68 -3.58 2.33 5.18
CA LYS A 68 -4.83 2.71 5.86
C LYS A 68 -5.22 4.16 5.62
N ILE A 69 -4.35 5.09 6.02
CA ILE A 69 -4.72 6.52 6.08
C ILE A 69 -4.88 7.11 4.68
N TRP A 70 -3.87 6.95 3.82
CA TRP A 70 -3.90 7.49 2.46
C TRP A 70 -4.72 6.64 1.53
N TYR A 71 -4.78 5.32 1.74
CA TYR A 71 -5.76 4.45 1.10
C TYR A 71 -7.20 4.98 1.26
N SER A 72 -7.61 5.25 2.50
CA SER A 72 -8.99 5.70 2.79
C SER A 72 -9.30 7.06 2.15
N LYS A 73 -8.28 7.91 1.98
CA LYS A 73 -8.44 9.26 1.40
C LYS A 73 -8.90 9.22 -0.06
N PHE A 74 -8.47 8.23 -0.85
CA PHE A 74 -8.76 8.16 -2.29
C PHE A 74 -9.67 6.96 -2.65
N LYS A 75 -10.34 6.34 -1.67
CA LYS A 75 -11.15 5.12 -1.85
C LYS A 75 -12.18 5.20 -3.00
N GLY A 76 -12.75 6.38 -3.24
CA GLY A 76 -13.73 6.60 -4.32
C GLY A 76 -13.14 6.85 -5.71
N GLU A 77 -11.81 6.94 -5.84
CA GLU A 77 -11.12 7.28 -7.09
C GLU A 77 -10.37 6.09 -7.70
N TYR A 78 -10.36 4.95 -7.00
CA TYR A 78 -9.63 3.76 -7.43
C TYR A 78 -10.35 3.02 -8.55
N THR A 79 -9.61 2.77 -9.62
CA THR A 79 -9.95 1.73 -10.60
C THR A 79 -9.63 0.35 -10.02
N ILE A 80 -10.14 -0.71 -10.65
CA ILE A 80 -9.77 -2.09 -10.29
C ILE A 80 -8.25 -2.27 -10.35
N LYS A 81 -7.59 -1.71 -11.37
CA LYS A 81 -6.13 -1.72 -11.50
C LYS A 81 -5.44 -1.06 -10.31
N ASP A 82 -5.93 0.10 -9.86
CA ASP A 82 -5.38 0.77 -8.69
C ASP A 82 -5.54 -0.10 -7.43
N GLN A 83 -6.69 -0.75 -7.26
CA GLN A 83 -6.96 -1.64 -6.12
C GLN A 83 -6.02 -2.85 -6.11
N LEU A 84 -5.81 -3.49 -7.27
CA LEU A 84 -4.88 -4.61 -7.41
C LEU A 84 -3.44 -4.18 -7.13
N LYS A 85 -2.97 -3.07 -7.71
CA LYS A 85 -1.63 -2.54 -7.47
C LYS A 85 -1.40 -2.24 -5.99
N ILE A 86 -2.37 -1.64 -5.30
CA ILE A 86 -2.28 -1.39 -3.86
C ILE A 86 -2.15 -2.71 -3.09
N LYS A 87 -2.93 -3.74 -3.43
CA LYS A 87 -2.83 -5.05 -2.77
C LYS A 87 -1.48 -5.71 -3.01
N SER A 88 -0.94 -5.65 -4.24
CA SER A 88 0.41 -6.14 -4.55
C SER A 88 1.47 -5.47 -3.68
N LEU A 89 1.43 -4.13 -3.56
CA LEU A 89 2.37 -3.37 -2.72
C LEU A 89 2.27 -3.75 -1.22
N ILE A 90 1.06 -4.03 -0.74
CA ILE A 90 0.85 -4.49 0.63
C ILE A 90 1.47 -5.88 0.84
N LEU A 91 1.25 -6.80 -0.10
CA LEU A 91 1.83 -8.14 -0.03
C LEU A 91 3.36 -8.09 -0.09
N GLU A 92 3.92 -7.35 -1.04
CA GLU A 92 5.37 -7.20 -1.20
C GLU A 92 6.03 -6.65 0.07
N TYR A 93 5.45 -5.63 0.70
CA TYR A 93 5.97 -5.15 1.98
C TYR A 93 5.98 -6.24 3.07
N ASN A 94 4.86 -6.98 3.20
CA ASN A 94 4.75 -8.00 4.24
C ASN A 94 5.66 -9.20 3.98
N SER A 95 5.94 -9.55 2.71
CA SER A 95 6.88 -10.64 2.39
C SER A 95 8.32 -10.26 2.74
N LEU A 96 8.69 -8.99 2.56
CA LEU A 96 10.03 -8.47 2.89
C LEU A 96 10.34 -8.40 4.39
N LYS A 97 9.29 -8.26 5.22
CA LYS A 97 9.41 -8.14 6.67
C LYS A 97 9.79 -9.43 7.38
N ASP A 98 9.77 -10.57 6.68
CA ASP A 98 9.95 -11.91 7.27
C ASP A 98 8.96 -12.12 8.44
N ASP A 99 7.73 -11.64 8.25
CA ASP A 99 6.70 -11.68 9.28
C ASP A 99 6.05 -13.07 9.28
N LYS A 100 6.05 -13.73 10.44
CA LYS A 100 5.41 -15.05 10.62
C LYS A 100 3.90 -14.99 10.36
N ASP A 101 3.36 -13.77 10.40
CA ASP A 101 1.96 -13.46 10.24
C ASP A 101 1.63 -13.01 8.79
N PHE A 102 2.54 -13.19 7.83
CA PHE A 102 2.29 -12.91 6.41
C PHE A 102 1.01 -13.59 5.92
N GLY A 103 0.78 -14.85 6.30
CA GLY A 103 -0.44 -15.58 5.95
C GLY A 103 -1.71 -14.99 6.56
N GLU A 104 -1.61 -14.37 7.75
CA GLU A 104 -2.74 -13.67 8.38
C GLU A 104 -3.01 -12.33 7.68
N ALA A 105 -1.97 -11.56 7.37
CA ALA A 105 -2.08 -10.33 6.59
C ALA A 105 -2.68 -10.60 5.20
N LEU A 106 -2.28 -11.71 4.57
CA LEU A 106 -2.85 -12.16 3.31
C LEU A 106 -4.33 -12.54 3.47
N ARG A 107 -4.72 -13.27 4.53
CA ARG A 107 -6.14 -13.55 4.78
C ARG A 107 -6.96 -12.28 5.03
N GLU A 108 -6.45 -11.32 5.80
CA GLU A 108 -7.15 -10.05 6.09
C GLU A 108 -7.35 -9.23 4.81
N LEU A 109 -6.32 -9.15 3.96
CA LEU A 109 -6.39 -8.43 2.68
C LEU A 109 -7.43 -8.99 1.73
N PHE A 110 -7.66 -10.29 1.80
CA PHE A 110 -8.51 -11.01 0.87
C PHE A 110 -9.91 -11.33 1.46
N ASN A 111 -10.12 -11.27 2.78
CA ASN A 111 -11.44 -11.54 3.37
C ASN A 111 -12.49 -10.44 3.13
N ASP A 112 -12.10 -9.16 3.19
CA ASP A 112 -13.08 -8.06 3.12
C ASP A 112 -13.28 -7.48 1.71
N ASP A 113 -12.28 -7.61 0.83
CA ASP A 113 -12.24 -6.92 -0.47
C ASP A 113 -12.28 -7.84 -1.69
N VAL A 114 -12.01 -9.15 -1.55
CA VAL A 114 -11.99 -10.07 -2.71
C VAL A 114 -13.32 -10.16 -3.38
N LYS A 115 -14.40 -10.14 -2.61
CA LYS A 115 -15.72 -10.30 -3.21
C LYS A 115 -16.02 -9.14 -4.17
N ASP A 116 -15.70 -7.92 -3.76
CA ASP A 116 -15.81 -6.72 -4.59
C ASP A 116 -14.84 -6.75 -5.78
N ILE A 117 -13.63 -7.25 -5.60
CA ILE A 117 -12.64 -7.35 -6.67
C ILE A 117 -13.01 -8.46 -7.66
N HIS A 118 -13.48 -9.60 -7.18
CA HIS A 118 -13.93 -10.74 -7.97
C HIS A 118 -15.15 -10.35 -8.81
N GLU A 119 -16.19 -9.80 -8.18
CA GLU A 119 -17.40 -9.32 -8.88
C GLU A 119 -17.03 -8.24 -9.93
N LYS A 120 -16.12 -7.33 -9.60
CA LYS A 120 -15.67 -6.30 -10.54
C LYS A 120 -14.76 -6.85 -11.63
N ILE A 121 -13.96 -7.88 -11.40
CA ILE A 121 -13.10 -8.43 -12.45
C ILE A 121 -13.87 -9.38 -13.38
N GLU A 122 -14.89 -10.09 -12.89
CA GLU A 122 -15.82 -10.85 -13.76
C GLU A 122 -16.43 -9.96 -14.85
N GLU A 123 -16.67 -8.67 -14.55
CA GLU A 123 -17.19 -7.69 -15.52
C GLU A 123 -16.17 -7.33 -16.63
N TYR A 124 -14.86 -7.47 -16.37
CA TYR A 124 -13.78 -7.07 -17.29
C TYR A 124 -13.05 -8.25 -17.94
N ILE A 125 -13.18 -9.48 -17.42
CA ILE A 125 -12.43 -10.66 -17.88
C ILE A 125 -13.34 -11.90 -17.95
N GLU A 126 -13.78 -12.28 -19.16
CA GLU A 126 -14.50 -13.55 -19.38
C GLU A 126 -13.63 -14.79 -19.06
N LYS A 127 -14.19 -15.68 -18.22
CA LYS A 127 -13.95 -17.14 -18.04
C LYS A 127 -12.56 -17.70 -17.68
N GLU A 128 -11.46 -17.05 -18.03
CA GLU A 128 -10.10 -17.58 -17.77
C GLU A 128 -9.53 -17.15 -16.41
N MET A 129 -10.22 -16.28 -15.68
CA MET A 129 -9.69 -15.68 -14.47
C MET A 129 -10.09 -16.39 -13.17
N ASP A 130 -11.18 -17.15 -13.18
CA ASP A 130 -11.62 -17.92 -12.01
C ASP A 130 -10.57 -18.96 -11.62
N GLU A 131 -9.94 -19.61 -12.61
CA GLU A 131 -8.87 -20.59 -12.37
C GLU A 131 -7.58 -19.95 -11.80
N ASP A 132 -7.25 -18.72 -12.19
CA ASP A 132 -6.05 -18.01 -11.70
C ASP A 132 -6.29 -17.34 -10.34
N LEU A 133 -7.52 -16.89 -10.07
CA LEU A 133 -7.97 -16.44 -8.74
C LEU A 133 -8.08 -17.62 -7.76
N GLU A 134 -8.64 -18.76 -8.17
CA GLU A 134 -8.65 -19.97 -7.34
C GLU A 134 -7.22 -20.43 -7.04
N LYS A 135 -6.32 -20.44 -8.02
CA LYS A 135 -4.88 -20.75 -7.78
C LYS A 135 -4.20 -19.72 -6.87
N LEU A 136 -4.66 -18.47 -6.83
CA LEU A 136 -4.23 -17.45 -5.86
C LEU A 136 -4.68 -17.79 -4.42
N PHE A 137 -5.93 -18.25 -4.27
CA PHE A 137 -6.47 -18.67 -2.98
C PHE A 137 -5.89 -20.00 -2.50
N GLU A 138 -5.64 -20.95 -3.42
CA GLU A 138 -5.01 -22.24 -3.13
C GLU A 138 -3.49 -22.10 -2.93
N GLY A 139 -2.82 -21.22 -3.69
CA GLY A 139 -1.39 -20.91 -3.57
C GLY A 139 -1.01 -20.17 -2.28
N ALA A 140 -1.98 -19.72 -1.49
CA ALA A 140 -1.80 -19.15 -0.16
C ALA A 140 -1.23 -20.14 0.87
N GLU A 141 -1.20 -21.45 0.55
CA GLU A 141 -0.58 -22.46 1.41
C GLU A 141 0.97 -22.47 1.29
N GLU A 142 1.54 -21.94 0.20
CA GLU A 142 2.99 -21.79 0.02
C GLU A 142 3.42 -20.41 -0.57
N ILE A 143 3.62 -19.44 0.34
CA ILE A 143 4.68 -18.40 0.29
C ILE A 143 4.47 -17.16 -0.63
N GLY A 144 4.67 -15.97 -0.06
CA GLY A 144 4.27 -14.65 -0.56
C GLY A 144 4.76 -14.18 -1.94
N ASP A 145 5.88 -14.68 -2.47
CA ASP A 145 6.32 -14.33 -3.83
C ASP A 145 5.37 -14.86 -4.91
N SER A 146 4.71 -15.99 -4.64
CA SER A 146 3.74 -16.58 -5.57
C SER A 146 2.50 -15.70 -5.68
N ALA A 147 1.98 -15.23 -4.54
CA ALA A 147 0.79 -14.38 -4.51
C ALA A 147 1.02 -13.00 -5.18
N VAL A 148 2.21 -12.41 -5.02
CA VAL A 148 2.56 -11.15 -5.69
C VAL A 148 2.57 -11.34 -7.21
N LYS A 149 3.22 -12.40 -7.71
CA LYS A 149 3.32 -12.67 -9.16
C LYS A 149 1.96 -12.86 -9.81
N VAL A 150 1.03 -13.58 -9.17
CA VAL A 150 -0.29 -13.76 -9.80
C VAL A 150 -1.06 -12.44 -9.87
N LEU A 151 -0.94 -11.56 -8.87
CA LEU A 151 -1.53 -10.22 -8.98
C LEU A 151 -0.89 -9.39 -10.11
N GLU A 152 0.43 -9.48 -10.29
CA GLU A 152 1.13 -8.86 -11.43
C GLU A 152 0.61 -9.40 -12.77
N ASP A 153 0.48 -10.72 -12.91
CA ASP A 153 -0.06 -11.37 -14.11
C ASP A 153 -1.50 -10.91 -14.43
N ILE A 154 -2.35 -10.74 -13.41
CA ILE A 154 -3.71 -10.20 -13.59
C ILE A 154 -3.66 -8.75 -14.06
N ILE A 155 -2.81 -7.91 -13.47
CA ILE A 155 -2.65 -6.51 -13.88
C ILE A 155 -2.20 -6.44 -15.35
N ASP A 156 -1.22 -7.24 -15.74
CA ASP A 156 -0.72 -7.35 -17.11
C ASP A 156 -1.81 -7.79 -18.10
N LYS A 157 -2.65 -8.75 -17.72
CA LYS A 157 -3.79 -9.20 -18.54
C LYS A 157 -4.80 -8.09 -18.76
N ILE A 158 -5.09 -7.29 -17.73
CA ILE A 158 -5.98 -6.12 -17.84
C ILE A 158 -5.37 -5.09 -18.79
N GLU A 159 -4.07 -4.80 -18.70
CA GLU A 159 -3.39 -3.84 -19.59
C GLU A 159 -3.44 -4.25 -21.06
N ARG A 160 -3.35 -5.55 -21.36
CA ARG A 160 -3.39 -6.05 -22.75
C ARG A 160 -4.78 -6.06 -23.39
N LYS A 161 -5.84 -5.98 -22.58
CA LYS A 161 -7.24 -5.97 -23.04
C LYS A 161 -7.84 -4.57 -23.20
N LEU A 162 -7.15 -3.54 -22.70
CA LEU A 162 -7.49 -2.11 -22.86
C LEU A 162 -6.80 -1.50 -24.08
#